data_AF-A0A969BQW2-F1
#
_entry.id   AF-A0A969BQW2-F1
#
_cell.length_a   1.000
_cell.length_b   1.000
_cell.length_c   1.000
_cell.angle_alpha   90.00
_cell.angle_beta   90.00
_cell.angle_gamma   90.00
#
_symmetry.space_group_name_H-M   'P 1'
#
loop_
_entity.id
_entity.type
_entity.pdbx_description
1 polymer ?
#
loop_
_entity_poly.entity_id
_entity_poly.type
_entity_poly.pdbx_seq_one_letter_code
_entity_poly.pdbx_strand_id
1 'polypeptide(L)'
;MMDKTASMVWLRWLLLAIVSLTWTTMGSAAASAECSDFGRCYLAAKTPLWTSTKGKTSVENAFGHWQKHGAEFPEFQNAKQYVEGTKSFFSSPPAGTLTKTRANGDTLFYNQGSNTFGVQAVDGAPRTMFRPSDGLNYWNKQ
;
A
#
# COMPACT_ATOMS: atom_id res chain seq x y z
N MET A 1 -8.45 66.77 12.43
CA MET A 1 -7.34 66.40 13.32
C MET A 1 -7.92 65.53 14.43
N MET A 2 -7.38 64.31 14.52
CA MET A 2 -7.66 63.24 15.49
C MET A 2 -7.47 63.73 16.96
N ASP A 3 -7.90 63.08 18.04
CA ASP A 3 -8.04 61.65 18.39
C ASP A 3 -8.79 61.59 19.76
N LYS A 4 -9.82 60.77 19.99
CA LYS A 4 -9.86 59.42 20.63
C LYS A 4 -8.70 59.00 21.57
N THR A 5 -9.11 58.24 22.61
CA THR A 5 -8.36 57.40 23.58
C THR A 5 -7.67 58.14 24.74
N ALA A 6 -7.58 57.66 25.99
CA ALA A 6 -7.69 56.32 26.58
C ALA A 6 -8.02 56.42 28.10
N SER A 7 -8.62 55.38 28.69
CA SER A 7 -8.71 55.17 30.15
C SER A 7 -8.13 53.77 30.43
N MET A 8 -6.88 53.68 30.87
CA MET A 8 -6.45 53.42 32.25
C MET A 8 -6.97 52.10 32.84
N VAL A 9 -6.08 51.09 33.01
CA VAL A 9 -5.71 50.48 34.33
C VAL A 9 -4.31 49.80 34.24
N TRP A 10 -3.33 50.49 34.80
CA TRP A 10 -2.13 50.13 35.59
C TRP A 10 -1.51 48.70 35.67
N LEU A 11 -0.18 48.69 35.41
CA LEU A 11 0.98 47.94 35.98
C LEU A 11 0.80 46.45 36.41
N ARG A 12 1.43 45.44 35.78
CA ARG A 12 2.87 45.13 35.60
C ARG A 12 3.61 44.78 36.91
N TRP A 13 3.64 43.49 37.27
CA TRP A 13 4.75 42.87 38.02
C TRP A 13 5.24 41.62 37.27
N LEU A 14 6.56 41.56 37.16
CA LEU A 14 7.40 40.60 36.46
C LEU A 14 7.73 39.42 37.40
N LEU A 15 7.65 38.17 36.94
CA LEU A 15 8.76 37.19 37.05
C LEU A 15 8.41 35.83 36.43
N LEU A 16 9.45 35.29 35.80
CA LEU A 16 9.50 34.12 34.95
C LEU A 16 9.18 32.80 35.68
N ALA A 17 8.47 31.89 34.99
CA ALA A 17 8.79 30.47 35.03
C ALA A 17 8.47 29.84 33.66
N ILE A 18 9.48 29.15 33.16
CA ILE A 18 9.62 28.60 31.83
C ILE A 18 8.94 27.24 31.83
N VAL A 19 7.94 27.01 30.98
CA VAL A 19 7.57 25.66 30.54
C VAL A 19 7.31 25.71 29.04
N SER A 20 8.37 25.44 28.30
CA SER A 20 8.36 25.18 26.86
C SER A 20 7.67 23.84 26.62
N LEU A 21 6.48 23.83 26.00
CA LEU A 21 5.95 22.63 25.36
C LEU A 21 5.98 22.84 23.85
N THR A 22 7.09 22.39 23.26
CA THR A 22 7.22 22.19 21.82
C THR A 22 6.31 21.03 21.41
N TRP A 23 5.43 21.26 20.44
CA TRP A 23 4.65 20.18 19.82
C TRP A 23 5.61 19.32 18.99
N THR A 24 5.96 18.16 19.55
CA THR A 24 6.76 17.13 18.91
C THR A 24 6.03 16.59 17.68
N THR A 25 6.73 16.57 16.55
CA THR A 25 6.37 15.88 15.33
C THR A 25 6.13 14.39 15.60
N MET A 26 4.95 13.87 15.25
CA MET A 26 4.75 12.42 15.17
C MET A 26 5.52 11.88 13.96
N GLY A 27 6.76 11.45 14.22
CA GLY A 27 7.47 10.53 13.34
C GLY A 27 6.75 9.18 13.32
N SER A 28 6.45 8.70 12.12
CA SER A 28 6.08 7.29 11.90
C SER A 28 7.33 6.45 12.14
N ALA A 29 7.36 5.74 13.26
CA ALA A 29 8.36 4.72 13.56
C ALA A 29 7.64 3.45 13.99
N ALA A 30 7.45 2.52 13.06
CA ALA A 30 7.28 1.10 13.35
C ALA A 30 7.55 0.28 12.09
N ALA A 31 8.83 -0.05 11.87
CA ALA A 31 9.29 -1.37 11.40
C ALA A 31 10.82 -1.37 11.32
N SER A 32 11.52 -1.11 12.43
CA SER A 32 12.88 -1.62 12.60
C SER A 32 12.76 -3.09 13.02
N ALA A 33 12.89 -3.99 12.05
CA ALA A 33 13.20 -5.38 12.36
C ALA A 33 14.66 -5.44 12.78
N GLU A 34 14.93 -5.25 14.07
CA GLU A 34 16.24 -5.54 14.65
C GLU A 34 16.38 -7.06 14.79
N CYS A 35 17.38 -7.63 14.12
CA CYS A 35 17.67 -9.04 14.22
C CYS A 35 18.89 -9.28 15.10
N SER A 36 18.71 -10.01 16.19
CA SER A 36 19.77 -10.36 17.13
C SER A 36 20.61 -11.55 16.64
N ASP A 37 21.88 -11.45 17.03
CA ASP A 37 23.11 -12.09 16.57
C ASP A 37 23.21 -13.63 16.70
N PHE A 38 22.10 -14.36 16.83
CA PHE A 38 22.09 -15.82 16.76
C PHE A 38 20.87 -16.35 15.98
N GLY A 39 20.79 -15.93 14.71
CA GLY A 39 20.32 -16.77 13.60
C GLY A 39 18.87 -17.27 13.62
N ARG A 40 17.98 -16.68 14.43
CA ARG A 40 16.54 -16.96 14.41
C ARG A 40 15.71 -15.70 14.64
N CYS A 41 15.81 -14.75 13.73
CA CYS A 41 14.64 -13.93 13.41
C CYS A 41 13.71 -14.79 12.57
N TYR A 42 12.71 -15.32 13.26
CA TYR A 42 11.59 -16.02 12.67
C TYR A 42 11.06 -15.21 11.49
N LEU A 43 11.15 -15.82 10.32
CA LEU A 43 10.66 -15.32 9.03
C LEU A 43 9.42 -14.46 9.23
N ALA A 44 9.52 -13.14 9.05
CA ALA A 44 8.38 -12.41 8.52
C ALA A 44 7.99 -13.20 7.27
N ALA A 45 6.90 -13.97 7.34
CA ALA A 45 6.61 -15.01 6.36
C ALA A 45 6.65 -14.38 4.98
N LYS A 46 7.72 -14.65 4.24
CA LYS A 46 8.00 -13.93 2.99
C LYS A 46 6.92 -14.36 2.01
N THR A 47 5.97 -13.48 1.75
CA THR A 47 4.88 -13.72 0.80
C THR A 47 5.45 -14.29 -0.48
N PRO A 48 4.90 -15.41 -1.00
CA PRO A 48 5.44 -16.05 -2.20
C PRO A 48 5.58 -15.06 -3.37
N LEU A 49 6.49 -15.34 -4.30
CA LEU A 49 6.67 -14.49 -5.49
C LEU A 49 5.37 -14.35 -6.27
N TRP A 50 4.73 -15.50 -6.48
CA TRP A 50 3.49 -15.71 -7.22
C TRP A 50 2.96 -17.08 -6.83
N THR A 51 1.69 -17.35 -7.06
CA THR A 51 1.14 -18.70 -6.87
C THR A 51 1.78 -19.70 -7.84
N SER A 52 2.08 -20.91 -7.35
CA SER A 52 2.41 -22.05 -8.20
C SER A 52 1.14 -22.79 -8.62
N THR A 53 1.26 -23.63 -9.64
CA THR A 53 0.20 -24.54 -10.07
C THR A 53 0.75 -25.95 -10.16
N LYS A 54 -0.11 -26.94 -10.47
CA LYS A 54 0.34 -28.33 -10.66
C LYS A 54 1.43 -28.49 -11.73
N GLY A 55 1.48 -27.60 -12.73
CA GLY A 55 2.40 -27.70 -13.86
C GLY A 55 3.34 -26.51 -14.05
N LYS A 56 3.37 -25.55 -13.11
CA LYS A 56 4.24 -24.37 -13.19
C LYS A 56 4.72 -23.97 -11.82
N THR A 57 6.02 -23.72 -11.71
CA THR A 57 6.62 -23.02 -10.57
C THR A 57 6.07 -21.60 -10.46
N SER A 58 6.25 -20.96 -9.30
CA SER A 58 5.86 -19.55 -9.11
C SER A 58 6.49 -18.62 -10.14
N VAL A 59 7.76 -18.85 -10.51
CA VAL A 59 8.48 -18.01 -11.48
C VAL A 59 7.90 -18.19 -12.89
N GLU A 60 7.69 -19.43 -13.32
CA GLU A 60 7.09 -19.71 -14.64
C GLU A 60 5.65 -19.20 -14.73
N ASN A 61 4.88 -19.30 -13.64
CA ASN A 61 3.52 -18.80 -13.62
C ASN A 61 3.49 -17.26 -13.69
N ALA A 62 4.34 -16.58 -12.91
CA ALA A 62 4.49 -15.12 -12.96
C ALA A 62 4.88 -14.65 -14.36
N PHE A 63 5.88 -15.29 -14.98
CA PHE A 63 6.33 -14.96 -16.32
C PHE A 63 5.23 -15.19 -17.36
N GLY A 64 4.46 -16.28 -17.23
CA GLY A 64 3.30 -16.53 -18.09
C GLY A 64 2.19 -15.49 -17.96
N HIS A 65 1.98 -14.92 -16.78
CA HIS A 65 1.05 -13.79 -16.59
C HIS A 65 1.61 -12.49 -17.18
N TRP A 66 2.91 -12.23 -17.02
CA TRP A 66 3.58 -11.10 -17.68
C TRP A 66 3.43 -11.15 -19.21
N GLN A 67 3.66 -12.31 -19.84
CA GLN A 67 3.53 -12.45 -21.29
C GLN A 67 2.11 -12.15 -21.80
N LYS A 68 1.08 -12.43 -20.98
CA LYS A 68 -0.33 -12.22 -21.34
C LYS A 68 -0.81 -10.79 -21.08
N HIS A 69 -0.45 -10.24 -19.93
CA HIS A 69 -1.03 -8.99 -19.43
C HIS A 69 -0.04 -7.83 -19.40
N GLY A 70 1.25 -8.08 -19.62
CA GLY A 70 2.28 -7.05 -19.53
C GLY A 70 2.06 -5.88 -20.49
N ALA A 71 1.54 -6.14 -21.68
CA ALA A 71 1.20 -5.11 -22.67
C ALA A 71 0.09 -4.14 -22.18
N GLU A 72 -0.72 -4.56 -21.21
CA GLU A 72 -1.76 -3.72 -20.61
C GLU A 72 -1.17 -2.69 -19.64
N PHE A 73 0.10 -2.87 -19.21
CA PHE A 73 0.81 -2.01 -18.26
C PHE A 73 2.10 -1.45 -18.89
N PRO A 74 2.00 -0.42 -19.77
CA PRO A 74 3.16 0.18 -20.41
C PRO A 74 4.19 0.78 -19.42
N GLU A 75 3.80 1.00 -18.16
CA GLU A 75 4.69 1.41 -17.08
C GLU A 75 5.71 0.32 -16.67
N PHE A 76 5.44 -0.95 -16.97
CA PHE A 76 6.35 -2.04 -16.69
C PHE A 76 7.10 -2.44 -17.96
N GLN A 77 8.43 -2.46 -17.89
CA GLN A 77 9.31 -2.76 -19.01
C GLN A 77 9.67 -4.26 -19.08
N ASN A 78 9.46 -5.00 -17.98
CA ASN A 78 9.83 -6.41 -17.88
C ASN A 78 9.03 -7.14 -16.78
N ALA A 79 9.14 -8.47 -16.79
CA ALA A 79 8.45 -9.36 -15.86
C ALA A 79 8.75 -9.06 -14.38
N LYS A 80 9.99 -8.65 -14.05
CA LYS A 80 10.37 -8.31 -12.68
C LYS A 80 9.56 -7.10 -12.18
N GLN A 81 9.53 -6.03 -12.96
CA GLN A 81 8.77 -4.82 -12.63
C GLN A 81 7.27 -5.11 -12.51
N TYR A 82 6.72 -5.94 -13.38
CA TYR A 82 5.31 -6.36 -13.28
C TYR A 82 5.00 -7.13 -12.00
N VAL A 83 5.87 -8.06 -11.59
CA VAL A 83 5.69 -8.81 -10.33
C VAL A 83 5.83 -7.90 -9.11
N GLU A 84 6.81 -6.99 -9.11
CA GLU A 84 7.01 -6.01 -8.03
C GLU A 84 5.83 -5.03 -7.94
N GLY A 85 5.33 -4.56 -9.09
CA GLY A 85 4.14 -3.71 -9.18
C GLY A 85 2.88 -4.42 -8.71
N THR A 86 2.72 -5.70 -9.07
CA THR A 86 1.60 -6.53 -8.59
C THR A 86 1.62 -6.69 -7.08
N LYS A 87 2.80 -6.97 -6.50
CA LYS A 87 2.96 -7.08 -5.04
C LYS A 87 2.64 -5.75 -4.36
N SER A 88 3.14 -4.65 -4.92
CA SER A 88 2.89 -3.30 -4.40
C SER A 88 1.40 -2.95 -4.44
N PHE A 89 0.70 -3.32 -5.50
CA PHE A 89 -0.75 -3.14 -5.64
C PHE A 89 -1.54 -3.87 -4.54
N PHE A 90 -1.13 -5.07 -4.14
CA PHE A 90 -1.80 -5.79 -3.05
C PHE A 90 -1.39 -5.31 -1.66
N SER A 91 -0.13 -4.92 -1.45
CA SER A 91 0.34 -4.45 -0.13
C SER A 91 -0.10 -3.02 0.19
N SER A 92 -0.27 -2.18 -0.84
CA SER A 92 -0.66 -0.77 -0.71
C SER A 92 -1.58 -0.39 -1.87
N PRO A 93 -2.82 -0.92 -1.90
CA PRO A 93 -3.75 -0.64 -2.97
C PRO A 93 -4.06 0.86 -3.05
N PRO A 94 -4.13 1.46 -4.26
CA PRO A 94 -4.49 2.86 -4.41
C PRO A 94 -5.86 3.17 -3.79
N ALA A 95 -6.07 4.43 -3.40
CA ALA A 95 -7.35 4.86 -2.84
C ALA A 95 -8.52 4.57 -3.81
N GLY A 96 -9.66 4.15 -3.26
CA GLY A 96 -10.83 3.76 -4.04
C GLY A 96 -10.75 2.36 -4.66
N THR A 97 -9.79 1.53 -4.24
CA THR A 97 -9.76 0.11 -4.64
C THR A 97 -10.88 -0.68 -3.95
N LEU A 98 -11.73 -1.30 -4.76
CA LEU A 98 -12.78 -2.21 -4.32
C LEU A 98 -12.19 -3.58 -3.99
N THR A 99 -12.71 -4.23 -2.95
CA THR A 99 -12.25 -5.55 -2.52
C THR A 99 -13.42 -6.52 -2.29
N LYS A 100 -13.19 -7.81 -2.59
CA LYS A 100 -14.13 -8.92 -2.37
C LYS A 100 -13.33 -10.14 -1.91
N THR A 101 -13.76 -10.79 -0.84
CA THR A 101 -13.17 -12.07 -0.40
C THR A 101 -14.05 -13.21 -0.87
N ARG A 102 -13.46 -14.20 -1.54
CA ARG A 102 -14.17 -15.41 -1.99
C ARG A 102 -14.22 -16.46 -0.88
N ALA A 103 -15.13 -17.43 -1.02
CA ALA A 103 -15.29 -18.53 -0.06
C ALA A 103 -14.02 -19.38 0.12
N ASN A 104 -13.11 -19.40 -0.87
CA ASN A 104 -11.83 -20.10 -0.80
C ASN A 104 -10.71 -19.30 -0.10
N GLY A 105 -11.00 -18.08 0.38
CA GLY A 105 -10.04 -17.20 1.05
C GLY A 105 -9.21 -16.31 0.12
N ASP A 106 -9.39 -16.40 -1.21
CA ASP A 106 -8.76 -15.45 -2.12
C ASP A 106 -9.41 -14.06 -2.00
N THR A 107 -8.60 -13.01 -2.11
CA THR A 107 -9.09 -11.62 -2.12
C THR A 107 -8.91 -11.02 -3.50
N LEU A 108 -10.00 -10.45 -4.03
CA LEU A 108 -10.03 -9.72 -5.29
C LEU A 108 -9.89 -8.25 -5.01
N PHE A 109 -9.18 -7.56 -5.90
CA PHE A 109 -8.94 -6.12 -5.84
C PHE A 109 -9.31 -5.52 -7.20
N TYR A 110 -9.98 -4.38 -7.20
CA TYR A 110 -10.24 -3.61 -8.40
C TYR A 110 -10.13 -2.12 -8.14
N ASN A 111 -9.17 -1.45 -8.79
CA ASN A 111 -9.08 0.01 -8.78
C ASN A 111 -9.69 0.57 -10.06
N GLN A 112 -10.75 1.37 -9.93
CA GLN A 112 -11.41 1.97 -11.09
C GLN A 112 -10.55 3.05 -11.77
N GLY A 113 -9.71 3.77 -11.02
CA GLY A 113 -8.88 4.86 -11.54
C GLY A 113 -7.79 4.37 -12.50
N SER A 114 -7.06 3.32 -12.13
CA SER A 114 -6.05 2.68 -12.99
C SER A 114 -6.60 1.55 -13.86
N ASN A 115 -7.89 1.26 -13.72
CA ASN A 115 -8.56 0.08 -14.26
C ASN A 115 -7.80 -1.23 -13.94
N THR A 116 -7.19 -1.34 -12.77
CA THR A 116 -6.38 -2.52 -12.39
C THR A 116 -7.22 -3.51 -11.61
N PHE A 117 -7.35 -4.73 -12.13
CA PHE A 117 -7.91 -5.88 -11.43
C PHE A 117 -6.79 -6.83 -10.98
N GLY A 118 -6.94 -7.43 -9.81
CA GLY A 118 -6.01 -8.46 -9.34
C GLY A 118 -6.67 -9.44 -8.38
N VAL A 119 -6.07 -10.62 -8.27
CA VAL A 119 -6.46 -11.64 -7.28
C VAL A 119 -5.24 -12.05 -6.47
N GLN A 120 -5.39 -12.04 -5.16
CA GLN A 120 -4.40 -12.50 -4.19
C GLN A 120 -4.90 -13.78 -3.52
N ALA A 121 -4.03 -14.77 -3.39
CA ALA A 121 -4.31 -15.98 -2.64
C ALA A 121 -4.30 -15.71 -1.13
N VAL A 122 -4.90 -16.62 -0.35
CA VAL A 122 -4.97 -16.54 1.11
C VAL A 122 -3.60 -16.46 1.80
N ASP A 123 -2.55 -17.02 1.17
CA ASP A 123 -1.15 -16.95 1.63
C ASP A 123 -0.44 -15.64 1.21
N GLY A 124 -1.20 -14.69 0.64
CA GLY A 124 -0.73 -13.41 0.13
C GLY A 124 -0.10 -13.48 -1.26
N ALA A 125 0.07 -14.66 -1.86
CA ALA A 125 0.69 -14.78 -3.17
C ALA A 125 -0.19 -14.19 -4.28
N PRO A 126 0.37 -13.39 -5.21
CA PRO A 126 -0.35 -13.00 -6.40
C PRO A 126 -0.84 -14.21 -7.22
N ARG A 127 -2.11 -14.19 -7.64
CA ARG A 127 -2.66 -15.11 -8.65
C ARG A 127 -2.67 -14.50 -10.04
N THR A 128 -3.10 -13.25 -10.15
CA THR A 128 -3.17 -12.52 -11.43
C THR A 128 -3.25 -11.01 -11.18
N MET A 129 -2.86 -10.21 -12.18
CA MET A 129 -3.15 -8.78 -12.27
C MET A 129 -3.27 -8.36 -13.74
N PHE A 130 -4.32 -7.63 -14.10
CA PHE A 130 -4.60 -7.20 -15.48
C PHE A 130 -5.57 -6.01 -15.52
N ARG A 131 -5.70 -5.34 -16.66
CA ARG A 131 -6.69 -4.28 -16.93
C ARG A 131 -7.85 -4.85 -17.75
N PRO A 132 -9.03 -5.11 -17.16
CA PRO A 132 -10.16 -5.67 -17.91
C PRO A 132 -10.69 -4.68 -18.95
N SER A 133 -11.04 -5.17 -20.15
CA SER A 133 -11.67 -4.37 -21.21
C SER A 133 -13.01 -3.77 -20.79
N ASP A 134 -13.78 -4.52 -20.00
CA ASP A 134 -15.13 -4.13 -19.53
C ASP A 134 -15.09 -3.22 -18.28
N GLY A 135 -13.90 -2.91 -17.75
CA GLY A 135 -13.73 -2.06 -16.57
C GLY A 135 -14.60 -2.45 -15.37
N LEU A 136 -15.36 -1.50 -14.83
CA LEU A 136 -16.23 -1.72 -13.67
C LEU A 136 -17.28 -2.82 -13.91
N ASN A 137 -17.72 -3.02 -15.17
CA ASN A 137 -18.65 -4.09 -15.49
C ASN A 137 -18.00 -5.47 -15.31
N TYR A 138 -16.68 -5.60 -15.53
CA TYR A 138 -15.96 -6.83 -15.21
C TYR A 138 -16.01 -7.12 -13.72
N TRP A 139 -15.76 -6.11 -12.88
CA TRP A 139 -15.79 -6.21 -11.41
C TRP A 139 -17.17 -6.64 -10.87
N ASN A 140 -18.23 -6.08 -11.43
CA ASN A 140 -19.60 -6.38 -11.00
C ASN A 140 -19.99 -7.83 -11.28
N LYS A 141 -19.34 -8.50 -12.24
CA LYS A 141 -19.52 -9.92 -12.55
C LYS A 141 -18.70 -10.87 -11.64
N GLN A 142 -17.74 -10.34 -10.87
CA GLN A 142 -16.83 -11.15 -10.04
C GLN A 142 -17.41 -11.61 -8.71
#